data_AF-A0A0Q6RYN7-F1
#
_entry.id   AF-A0A0Q6RYN7-F1
#
_cell.length_a   1.000
_cell.length_b   1.000
_cell.length_c   1.000
_cell.angle_alpha   90.00
_cell.angle_beta   90.00
_cell.angle_gamma   90.00
#
_symmetry.space_group_name_H-M   'P 1'
#
loop_
_entity.id
_entity.type
_entity.pdbx_description
1 polymer ?
#
loop_
_entity_poly.entity_id
_entity_poly.type
_entity_poly.pdbx_seq_one_letter_code
_entity_poly.pdbx_strand_id
1 'polypeptide(L)'
;MKSRSEIIELPERHEVLSKLTDLINGACSPAEASDWANRWVLADHDPIVDVRIDDRAVWDALMQMSGADLYGGDREFLHDHVDYQAWLDQLRNGFA
;
A
#
# COMPACT_ATOMS: atom_id res chain seq x y z
N MET A 1 -30.69 -8.05 -11.23
CA MET A 1 -30.57 -6.97 -10.23
C MET A 1 -29.10 -6.92 -9.86
N LYS A 2 -28.33 -5.92 -10.32
CA LYS A 2 -26.93 -5.80 -9.89
C LYS A 2 -26.98 -5.44 -8.40
N SER A 3 -26.50 -6.33 -7.54
CA SER A 3 -26.40 -6.06 -6.10
C SER A 3 -25.55 -4.81 -5.93
N ARG A 4 -25.90 -3.92 -4.99
CA ARG A 4 -25.06 -2.75 -4.69
C ARG A 4 -23.71 -3.28 -4.22
N SER A 5 -22.67 -3.11 -5.02
CA SER A 5 -21.30 -3.31 -4.56
C SER A 5 -21.04 -2.33 -3.42
N GLU A 6 -20.37 -2.78 -2.36
CA GLU A 6 -19.81 -1.86 -1.38
C GLU A 6 -18.67 -1.09 -2.06
N ILE A 7 -18.66 0.23 -1.93
CA ILE A 7 -17.57 1.06 -2.46
C ILE A 7 -16.58 1.30 -1.33
N ILE A 8 -15.33 0.89 -1.54
CA ILE A 8 -14.24 1.20 -0.62
C ILE A 8 -13.45 2.37 -1.16
N GLU A 9 -13.32 3.38 -0.32
CA GLU A 9 -12.46 4.54 -0.57
C GLU A 9 -11.02 4.21 -0.21
N LEU A 10 -10.09 4.71 -1.01
CA LEU A 10 -8.68 4.69 -0.67
C LEU A 10 -8.42 5.51 0.61
N PRO A 11 -7.38 5.16 1.38
CA PRO A 11 -6.95 6.01 2.47
C PRO A 11 -6.46 7.34 1.91
N GLU A 12 -6.56 8.39 2.72
CA GLU A 12 -6.09 9.70 2.32
C GLU A 12 -4.56 9.69 2.16
N ARG A 13 -4.05 10.50 1.24
CA ARG A 13 -2.60 10.52 0.92
C ARG A 13 -1.71 10.72 2.15
N HIS A 14 -2.15 11.52 3.12
CA HIS A 14 -1.41 11.77 4.35
C HIS A 14 -1.34 10.54 5.27
N GLU A 15 -2.34 9.66 5.25
CA GLU A 15 -2.34 8.40 6.00
C GLU A 15 -1.31 7.43 5.44
N VAL A 16 -1.23 7.33 4.11
CA VAL A 16 -0.21 6.51 3.43
C VAL A 16 1.19 7.07 3.66
N LEU A 17 1.38 8.40 3.58
CA LEU A 17 2.64 9.06 3.91
C LEU A 17 3.08 8.77 5.35
N SER A 18 2.15 8.83 6.31
CA SER A 18 2.42 8.50 7.70
C SER A 18 2.85 7.04 7.83
N LYS A 19 2.13 6.12 7.20
CA LYS A 19 2.41 4.68 7.29
C LYS A 19 3.75 4.31 6.66
N LEU A 20 4.11 4.87 5.52
CA LEU A 20 5.45 4.71 4.93
C LEU A 20 6.54 5.30 5.82
N THR A 21 6.29 6.45 6.45
CA THR A 21 7.23 7.06 7.39
C THR A 21 7.43 6.17 8.62
N ASP A 22 6.37 5.55 9.13
CA ASP A 22 6.45 4.61 10.25
C ASP A 22 7.24 3.35 9.85
N LEU A 23 7.04 2.82 8.64
CA LEU A 23 7.80 1.69 8.10
C LEU A 23 9.29 2.03 7.98
N ILE A 24 9.63 3.19 7.41
CA ILE A 24 11.02 3.68 7.26
C ILE A 24 11.71 3.83 8.61
N ASN A 25 11.00 4.39 9.61
CA ASN A 25 11.54 4.61 10.95
C ASN A 25 11.55 3.35 11.82
N GLY A 26 11.02 2.22 11.33
CA GLY A 26 10.86 0.99 12.11
C GLY A 26 9.82 1.08 13.23
N ALA A 27 8.93 2.09 13.17
CA ALA A 27 7.78 2.22 14.07
C ALA A 27 6.65 1.24 13.72
N CYS A 28 6.64 0.71 12.48
CA CYS A 28 5.89 -0.49 12.13
C CYS A 28 6.77 -1.46 11.33
N SER A 29 6.51 -2.75 11.48
CA SER A 29 7.19 -3.81 10.75
C SER A 29 6.71 -3.90 9.29
N PRO A 30 7.49 -4.52 8.39
CA PRO A 30 7.05 -4.78 7.02
C PRO A 30 5.74 -5.59 6.94
N ALA A 31 5.55 -6.56 7.84
CA ALA A 31 4.30 -7.32 7.96
C ALA A 31 3.11 -6.44 8.33
N GLU A 32 3.25 -5.55 9.33
CA GLU A 32 2.17 -4.64 9.71
C GLU A 32 1.82 -3.61 8.62
N ALA A 33 2.81 -3.18 7.84
CA ALA A 33 2.60 -2.31 6.69
C ALA A 33 1.88 -3.05 5.54
N SER A 34 2.28 -4.29 5.27
CA SER A 34 1.67 -5.18 4.29
C SER A 34 0.22 -5.49 4.64
N ASP A 35 -0.06 -5.95 5.86
CA ASP A 35 -1.41 -6.22 6.35
C ASP A 35 -2.32 -4.99 6.29
N TRP A 36 -1.78 -3.81 6.57
CA TRP A 36 -2.53 -2.57 6.46
C TRP A 36 -2.90 -2.28 5.00
N ALA A 37 -1.94 -2.32 4.08
CA ALA A 37 -2.18 -2.04 2.66
C ALA A 37 -3.08 -3.08 1.98
N ASN A 38 -2.97 -4.34 2.39
CA ASN A 38 -3.77 -5.46 1.87
C ASN A 38 -5.28 -5.30 2.09
N ARG A 39 -5.72 -4.43 3.02
CA ARG A 39 -7.15 -4.11 3.19
C ARG A 39 -7.80 -3.56 1.91
N TRP A 40 -7.05 -2.78 1.13
CA TRP A 40 -7.52 -2.20 -0.12
C TRP A 40 -7.15 -3.09 -1.31
N VAL A 41 -5.93 -3.61 -1.34
CA VAL A 41 -5.45 -4.44 -2.47
C VAL A 41 -6.27 -5.73 -2.59
N LEU A 42 -6.57 -6.42 -1.49
CA LEU A 42 -7.39 -7.62 -1.52
C LEU A 42 -8.87 -7.31 -1.81
N ALA A 43 -9.36 -6.13 -1.41
CA ALA A 43 -10.72 -5.72 -1.72
C ALA A 43 -10.95 -5.48 -3.21
N ASP A 44 -9.95 -4.99 -3.94
CA ASP A 44 -10.01 -4.84 -5.42
C ASP A 44 -10.13 -6.21 -6.14
N HIS A 45 -9.71 -7.29 -5.48
CA HIS A 45 -9.86 -8.65 -5.97
C HIS A 45 -11.21 -9.30 -5.57
N ASP A 46 -12.01 -8.66 -4.71
CA ASP A 46 -13.31 -9.17 -4.30
C ASP A 46 -14.39 -8.80 -5.32
N PRO A 47 -15.09 -9.77 -5.97
CA PRO A 47 -16.10 -9.49 -6.98
C PRO A 47 -17.35 -8.75 -6.48
N ILE A 48 -17.53 -8.59 -5.16
CA ILE A 48 -18.66 -7.87 -4.57
C ILE A 48 -18.31 -6.47 -4.03
N VAL A 49 -17.04 -6.07 -4.12
CA VAL A 49 -16.53 -4.78 -3.67
C VAL A 49 -15.97 -4.02 -4.86
N ASP A 50 -16.25 -2.72 -4.92
CA ASP A 50 -15.64 -1.82 -5.89
C ASP A 50 -14.67 -0.87 -5.15
N VAL A 51 -13.36 -0.96 -5.42
CA VAL A 51 -12.38 -0.01 -4.87
C VAL A 51 -12.32 1.22 -5.79
N ARG A 52 -12.56 2.40 -5.23
CA ARG A 52 -12.53 3.65 -5.99
C ARG A 52 -11.13 4.24 -6.05
N ILE A 53 -10.46 4.05 -7.18
CA ILE A 53 -9.09 4.52 -7.41
C ILE A 53 -9.10 5.95 -8.00
N ASP A 54 -9.30 6.95 -7.14
CA ASP A 54 -9.31 8.37 -7.54
C ASP A 54 -7.91 9.03 -7.41
N ASP A 55 -6.99 8.44 -6.64
CA ASP A 55 -5.60 8.87 -6.50
C ASP A 55 -4.65 7.72 -6.88
N ARG A 56 -4.07 7.82 -8.08
CA ARG A 56 -3.20 6.77 -8.62
C ARG A 56 -1.91 6.58 -7.82
N ALA A 57 -1.34 7.66 -7.30
CA ALA A 57 -0.08 7.58 -6.53
C ALA A 57 -0.31 6.86 -5.19
N VAL A 58 -1.46 7.10 -4.55
CA VAL A 58 -1.88 6.37 -3.35
C VAL A 58 -2.06 4.88 -3.66
N TRP A 59 -2.73 4.54 -4.76
CA TRP A 59 -2.92 3.14 -5.15
C TRP A 59 -1.59 2.41 -5.41
N ASP A 60 -0.68 3.02 -6.17
CA ASP A 60 0.60 2.40 -6.48
C ASP A 60 1.45 2.21 -5.20
N ALA A 61 1.38 3.13 -4.23
CA ALA A 61 2.01 2.98 -2.92
C ALA A 61 1.39 1.83 -2.10
N LEU A 62 0.07 1.68 -2.10
CA LEU A 62 -0.60 0.55 -1.43
C LEU A 62 -0.21 -0.79 -2.05
N MET A 63 -0.13 -0.85 -3.38
CA MET A 63 0.34 -2.04 -4.09
C MET A 63 1.78 -2.41 -3.68
N GLN A 64 2.69 -1.43 -3.61
CA GLN A 64 4.07 -1.65 -3.14
C GLN A 64 4.12 -2.12 -1.68
N MET A 65 3.39 -1.43 -0.79
CA MET A 65 3.36 -1.76 0.63
C MET A 65 2.75 -3.14 0.91
N SER A 66 1.77 -3.59 0.11
CA SER A 66 1.17 -4.92 0.22
C SER A 66 2.16 -6.07 -0.03
N GLY A 67 3.33 -5.76 -0.58
CA GLY A 67 4.45 -6.70 -0.74
C GLY A 67 5.62 -6.46 0.21
N ALA A 68 5.52 -5.54 1.18
CA ALA A 68 6.65 -5.18 2.04
C ALA A 68 7.21 -6.37 2.83
N ASP A 69 6.38 -7.36 3.15
CA ASP A 69 6.73 -8.57 3.90
C ASP A 69 7.16 -9.76 3.02
N LEU A 70 7.26 -9.58 1.70
CA LEU A 70 7.70 -10.64 0.80
C LEU A 70 9.11 -11.11 1.17
N TYR A 71 9.30 -12.43 1.19
CA TYR A 71 10.59 -13.04 1.53
C TYR A 71 11.66 -12.75 0.47
N GLY A 72 12.85 -12.34 0.91
CA GLY A 72 13.95 -11.93 0.04
C GLY A 72 14.85 -13.06 -0.45
N GLY A 73 14.68 -14.30 0.02
CA GLY A 73 15.56 -15.42 -0.29
C GLY A 73 16.82 -15.42 0.58
N ASP A 74 17.87 -14.71 0.16
CA ASP A 74 19.11 -14.55 0.94
C ASP A 74 19.02 -13.44 2.01
N ARG A 75 17.96 -12.63 1.95
CA ARG A 75 17.59 -11.60 2.92
C ARG A 75 16.25 -11.95 3.58
N GLU A 76 16.02 -11.41 4.78
CA GLU A 76 14.76 -11.59 5.51
C GLU A 76 13.55 -11.08 4.71
N PHE A 77 13.69 -9.89 4.11
CA PHE A 77 12.68 -9.28 3.25
C PHE A 77 13.25 -8.96 1.86
N LEU A 78 12.38 -9.00 0.85
CA LEU A 78 12.69 -8.63 -0.52
C LEU A 78 12.96 -7.13 -0.61
N HIS A 79 12.19 -6.35 0.13
CA HIS A 79 12.29 -4.90 0.17
C HIS A 79 13.03 -4.42 1.42
N ASP A 80 13.76 -3.32 1.24
CA ASP A 80 14.51 -2.69 2.32
C ASP A 80 14.23 -1.19 2.41
N HIS A 81 14.95 -0.51 3.31
CA HIS A 81 14.78 0.91 3.57
C HIS A 81 14.99 1.78 2.30
N VAL A 82 15.81 1.36 1.34
CA VAL A 82 16.01 2.11 0.09
C VAL A 82 14.74 2.05 -0.76
N ASP A 83 14.10 0.88 -0.83
CA ASP A 83 12.82 0.72 -1.52
C ASP A 83 11.73 1.58 -0.87
N TYR A 84 11.62 1.53 0.47
CA TYR A 84 10.62 2.29 1.21
C TYR A 84 10.75 3.80 0.99
N GLN A 85 11.98 4.31 0.95
CA GLN A 85 12.24 5.71 0.63
C GLN A 85 11.85 6.05 -0.81
N ALA A 86 12.13 5.17 -1.76
CA ALA A 86 11.72 5.35 -3.16
C ALA A 86 10.19 5.39 -3.30
N TRP A 87 9.46 4.55 -2.56
CA TRP A 87 8.00 4.54 -2.53
C TRP A 87 7.43 5.84 -1.95
N LEU A 88 8.03 6.35 -0.87
CA LEU A 88 7.67 7.62 -0.26
C LEU A 88 7.87 8.80 -1.23
N ASP A 89 8.98 8.81 -1.96
CA ASP A 89 9.28 9.88 -2.92
C ASP A 89 8.37 9.82 -4.15
N GLN A 90 8.00 8.61 -4.62
CA GLN A 90 7.00 8.42 -5.67
C GLN A 90 5.64 8.96 -5.24
N LEU A 91 5.19 8.66 -4.01
CA LEU A 91 3.92 9.15 -3.47
C LEU A 91 3.88 10.68 -3.35
N ARG A 92 5.00 11.32 -3.03
CA ARG A 92 5.12 12.77 -2.90
C ARG A 92 5.09 13.50 -4.25
N ASN A 93 5.83 12.96 -5.22
CA ASN A 93 6.09 13.67 -6.48
C ASN A 93 5.18 13.24 -7.63
N GLY A 94 4.46 12.12 -7.48
CA GLY A 94 3.80 11.45 -8.60
C GLY A 94 4.81 10.81 -9.55
N PHE A 95 4.36 9.90 -10.42
CA PHE A 95 5.19 9.45 -11.53
C PHE A 95 5.34 10.63 -12.51
N ALA A 96 6.59 11.00 -12.80
CA ALA A 96 6.93 11.95 -13.87
C ALA A 96 6.58 11.37 -15.24
#